data_AF-A0A9P6RAE6-F1
#
_entry.id   AF-A0A9P6RAE6-F1
#
_cell.length_a   1.000
_cell.length_b   1.000
_cell.length_c   1.000
_cell.angle_alpha   90.00
_cell.angle_beta   90.00
_cell.angle_gamma   90.00
#
_symmetry.space_group_name_H-M   'P 1'
#
loop_
_entity.id
_entity.type
_entity.pdbx_description
1 polymer ?
#
loop_
_entity_poly.entity_id
_entity_poly.type
_entity_poly.pdbx_seq_one_letter_code
_entity_poly.pdbx_strand_id
1 'polypeptide(L)'
;MTYQSEDIFKRLNEALDAFSPNERQDLVKQVNGVFEFHIKKDSSPNAEVKIWHAEVKSQGIINAGPAPGSPDITLFLTDDDMVALAVGDLSGARAFITDRIGLKGPMMMAMKLDVIFRSLGMGPPKGAAGDLGYDGFESSFLILQIYEYLQVLTEEERKAEVAKVKGIFLFNIKNAKGDTAVWMMDMKNGIGQMKKGKIEGLKPDITLEMKDKDFVDLFMGKTNGQKAFMTGKIKVKGAIMLALKLDNMMKDTQEKIGFFGQKQAKL
;
A
#
# COMPACT_ATOMS: atom_id res chain seq x y z
N MET A 1 7.28 -6.96 31.32
CA MET A 1 7.16 -5.63 30.65
C MET A 1 5.95 -5.69 29.73
N THR A 2 5.15 -4.63 29.64
CA THR A 2 3.90 -4.61 28.84
C THR A 2 4.19 -4.37 27.36
N TYR A 3 3.35 -4.90 26.47
CA TYR A 3 3.39 -4.60 25.03
C TYR A 3 2.55 -3.36 24.77
N GLN A 4 3.09 -2.36 24.08
CA GLN A 4 2.33 -1.17 23.72
C GLN A 4 1.25 -1.48 22.67
N SER A 5 1.48 -2.50 21.85
CA SER A 5 0.51 -3.00 20.87
C SER A 5 -0.76 -3.54 21.51
N GLU A 6 -0.76 -3.94 22.80
CA GLU A 6 -1.97 -4.37 23.51
C GLU A 6 -3.05 -3.28 23.49
N ASP A 7 -2.66 -2.02 23.73
CA ASP A 7 -3.58 -0.89 23.69
C ASP A 7 -4.08 -0.61 22.26
N ILE A 8 -3.24 -0.88 21.24
CA ILE A 8 -3.64 -0.77 19.84
C ILE A 8 -4.73 -1.80 19.51
N PHE A 9 -4.53 -3.08 19.85
CA PHE A 9 -5.53 -4.12 19.60
C PHE A 9 -6.82 -3.90 20.40
N LYS A 10 -6.71 -3.39 21.63
CA LYS A 10 -7.87 -2.98 22.41
C LYS A 10 -8.67 -1.86 21.71
N ARG A 11 -8.00 -0.80 21.27
CA ARG A 11 -8.62 0.31 20.54
C ARG A 11 -9.25 -0.14 19.21
N LEU A 12 -8.60 -1.07 18.51
CA LEU A 12 -9.16 -1.66 17.28
C LEU A 12 -10.48 -2.40 17.57
N ASN A 13 -10.54 -3.18 18.65
CA ASN A 13 -11.78 -3.82 19.08
C ASN A 13 -12.87 -2.82 19.48
N GLU A 14 -12.52 -1.79 20.26
CA GLU A 14 -13.45 -0.73 20.65
C GLU A 14 -14.02 -0.01 19.41
N ALA A 15 -13.19 0.25 18.40
CA ALA A 15 -13.62 0.84 17.14
C ALA A 15 -14.53 -0.10 16.32
N LEU A 16 -14.24 -1.40 16.29
CA LEU A 16 -15.10 -2.40 15.66
C LEU A 16 -16.45 -2.50 16.37
N ASP A 17 -16.48 -2.44 17.70
CA ASP A 17 -17.71 -2.48 18.52
C ASP A 17 -18.57 -1.23 18.37
N ALA A 18 -17.97 -0.10 17.99
CA ALA A 18 -18.71 1.11 17.66
C ALA A 18 -19.40 1.06 16.29
N PHE A 19 -19.02 0.13 15.39
CA PHE A 19 -19.65 0.03 14.07
C PHE A 19 -21.07 -0.50 14.16
N SER A 20 -21.97 0.11 13.38
CA SER A 20 -23.27 -0.48 13.09
C SER A 20 -23.10 -1.83 12.35
N PRO A 21 -24.13 -2.70 12.37
CA PRO A 21 -24.09 -3.96 11.63
C PRO A 21 -23.76 -3.80 10.14
N ASN A 22 -24.22 -2.71 9.51
CA ASN A 22 -23.95 -2.43 8.10
C ASN A 22 -22.50 -2.01 7.88
N GLU A 23 -21.96 -1.12 8.71
CA GLU A 23 -20.55 -0.70 8.62
C GLU A 23 -19.60 -1.88 8.83
N ARG A 24 -19.91 -2.75 9.81
CA ARG A 24 -19.15 -3.97 10.04
C ARG A 24 -19.24 -4.94 8.86
N GLN A 25 -20.43 -5.10 8.27
CA GLN A 25 -20.61 -5.92 7.08
C GLN A 25 -19.84 -5.37 5.86
N ASP A 26 -19.81 -4.04 5.70
CA ASP A 26 -19.08 -3.40 4.60
C ASP A 26 -17.57 -3.52 4.77
N LEU A 27 -17.06 -3.40 6.00
CA LEU A 27 -15.65 -3.70 6.32
C LEU A 27 -15.30 -5.15 5.95
N VAL A 28 -16.12 -6.11 6.38
CA VAL A 28 -15.93 -7.55 6.07
C VAL A 28 -15.92 -7.79 4.56
N LYS A 29 -16.83 -7.17 3.80
CA LYS A 29 -16.85 -7.31 2.33
C LYS A 29 -15.61 -6.72 1.66
N GLN A 30 -15.12 -5.58 2.14
CA GLN A 30 -13.94 -4.92 1.57
C GLN A 30 -12.65 -5.70 1.87
N VAL A 31 -12.50 -6.16 3.11
CA VAL A 31 -11.31 -6.83 3.59
C VAL A 31 -11.31 -8.31 3.18
N ASN A 32 -12.31 -9.07 3.62
CA ASN A 32 -12.52 -10.49 3.33
C ASN A 32 -11.29 -11.36 3.63
N GLY A 33 -10.77 -11.30 4.86
CA GLY A 33 -9.56 -12.04 5.23
C GLY A 33 -9.34 -12.23 6.73
N VAL A 34 -8.53 -13.23 7.05
CA VAL A 34 -8.02 -13.50 8.41
C VAL A 34 -6.54 -13.11 8.48
N PHE A 35 -6.22 -12.19 9.38
CA PHE A 35 -4.87 -11.67 9.59
C PHE A 35 -4.36 -12.15 10.94
N GLU A 36 -3.15 -12.67 10.99
CA GLU A 36 -2.46 -13.03 12.21
C GLU A 36 -1.23 -12.12 12.38
N PHE A 37 -1.04 -11.58 13.58
CA PHE A 37 0.02 -10.64 13.91
C PHE A 37 0.94 -11.28 14.95
N HIS A 38 2.17 -11.55 14.57
CA HIS A 38 3.25 -12.00 15.45
C HIS A 38 4.04 -10.77 15.86
N ILE A 39 3.74 -10.24 17.04
CA ILE A 39 4.39 -9.05 17.59
C ILE A 39 5.54 -9.48 18.46
N LYS A 40 6.76 -9.20 18.00
CA LYS A 40 7.98 -9.42 18.75
C LYS A 40 8.22 -8.22 19.68
N LYS A 41 8.69 -8.45 20.92
CA LYS A 41 8.87 -7.32 21.85
C LYS A 41 9.85 -6.26 21.33
N ASP A 42 10.94 -6.70 20.71
CA ASP A 42 11.97 -5.86 20.09
C ASP A 42 12.74 -6.68 19.04
N SER A 43 13.75 -6.08 18.40
CA SER A 43 14.51 -6.73 17.32
C SER A 43 15.50 -7.81 17.78
N SER A 44 15.64 -8.07 19.08
CA SER A 44 16.58 -9.06 19.62
C SER A 44 16.21 -10.48 19.17
N PRO A 45 17.16 -11.36 18.77
CA PRO A 45 16.84 -12.67 18.20
C PRO A 45 15.87 -13.52 19.01
N ASN A 46 15.98 -13.51 20.34
CA ASN A 46 15.19 -14.32 21.26
C ASN A 46 14.08 -13.53 21.98
N ALA A 47 13.69 -12.36 21.49
CA ALA A 47 12.63 -11.59 22.13
C ALA A 47 11.30 -12.37 22.10
N GLU A 48 10.52 -12.22 23.16
CA GLU A 48 9.19 -12.80 23.28
C GLU A 48 8.32 -12.38 22.09
N VAL A 49 7.42 -13.27 21.68
CA VAL A 49 6.42 -13.01 20.64
C VAL A 49 5.04 -13.18 21.25
N LYS A 50 4.19 -12.16 21.09
CA LYS A 50 2.75 -12.25 21.35
C LYS A 50 1.99 -12.27 20.04
N ILE A 51 0.92 -13.05 20.01
CA ILE A 51 0.11 -13.25 18.81
C ILE A 51 -1.28 -12.65 19.01
N TRP A 52 -1.77 -11.98 17.98
CA TRP A 52 -3.18 -11.60 17.82
C TRP A 52 -3.68 -12.05 16.47
N HIS A 53 -4.98 -12.21 16.33
CA HIS A 53 -5.60 -12.36 15.01
C HIS A 53 -6.80 -11.45 14.85
N ALA A 54 -6.98 -10.94 13.64
CA ALA A 54 -8.17 -10.27 13.18
C ALA A 54 -8.92 -11.18 12.20
N GLU A 55 -10.12 -11.62 12.57
CA GLU A 55 -11.06 -12.27 11.66
C GLU A 55 -11.92 -11.17 11.06
N VAL A 56 -11.63 -10.79 9.81
CA VAL A 56 -12.39 -9.77 9.07
C VAL A 56 -12.90 -10.39 7.75
N LYS A 57 -13.37 -11.63 7.86
CA LYS A 57 -13.87 -12.44 6.75
C LYS A 57 -15.34 -12.79 6.95
N SER A 58 -15.77 -12.92 8.20
CA SER A 58 -17.16 -13.17 8.54
C SER A 58 -17.65 -12.36 9.74
N GLN A 59 -16.82 -12.22 10.79
CA GLN A 59 -17.23 -11.66 12.08
C GLN A 59 -16.78 -10.22 12.27
N GLY A 60 -15.58 -9.86 11.82
CA GLY A 60 -15.01 -8.53 12.09
C GLY A 60 -14.63 -8.37 13.57
N ILE A 61 -13.80 -9.29 14.07
CA ILE A 61 -13.35 -9.33 15.48
C ILE A 61 -11.83 -9.46 15.56
N ILE A 62 -11.25 -9.01 16.68
CA ILE A 62 -9.83 -9.18 16.97
C ILE A 62 -9.68 -9.88 18.31
N ASN A 63 -8.87 -10.94 18.37
CA ASN A 63 -8.60 -11.67 19.61
C ASN A 63 -7.11 -11.83 19.85
N ALA A 64 -6.75 -11.98 21.12
CA ALA A 64 -5.43 -12.45 21.50
C ALA A 64 -5.29 -13.95 21.17
N GLY A 65 -4.07 -14.37 20.81
CA GLY A 65 -3.75 -15.73 20.41
C GLY A 65 -3.80 -15.96 18.89
N PRO A 66 -3.30 -17.12 18.44
CA PRO A 66 -3.30 -17.50 17.03
C PRO A 66 -4.72 -17.63 16.47
N ALA A 67 -4.84 -17.52 15.15
CA ALA A 67 -6.11 -17.76 14.48
C ALA A 67 -6.56 -19.23 14.71
N PRO A 68 -7.87 -19.52 14.91
CA PRO A 68 -8.36 -20.89 15.12
C PRO A 68 -8.12 -21.86 13.95
N GLY A 69 -7.78 -21.32 12.77
CA GLY A 69 -7.42 -22.07 11.57
C GLY A 69 -6.30 -21.37 10.82
N SER A 70 -6.02 -21.78 9.58
CA SER A 70 -4.97 -21.14 8.78
C SER A 70 -5.33 -19.68 8.47
N PRO A 71 -4.50 -18.69 8.89
CA PRO A 71 -4.72 -17.31 8.52
C PRO A 71 -4.46 -17.13 7.01
N ASP A 72 -5.19 -16.19 6.39
CA ASP A 72 -4.92 -15.80 4.99
C ASP A 72 -3.58 -15.05 4.91
N ILE A 73 -3.21 -14.35 5.98
CA ILE A 73 -1.95 -13.61 6.15
C ILE A 73 -1.38 -13.77 7.55
N THR A 74 -0.07 -13.94 7.65
CA THR A 74 0.68 -13.73 8.89
C THR A 74 1.66 -12.57 8.72
N LEU A 75 1.61 -11.60 9.62
CA LEU A 75 2.51 -10.46 9.70
C LEU A 75 3.45 -10.64 10.88
N PHE A 76 4.72 -10.30 10.68
CA PHE A 76 5.75 -10.34 11.70
C PHE A 76 6.30 -8.93 11.85
N LEU A 77 6.28 -8.36 13.04
CA LEU A 77 6.74 -7.00 13.30
C LEU A 77 7.06 -6.82 14.77
N THR A 78 7.78 -5.76 15.12
CA THR A 78 8.03 -5.42 16.52
C THR A 78 6.85 -4.68 17.14
N ASP A 79 6.82 -4.64 18.48
CA ASP A 79 5.87 -3.85 19.28
C ASP A 79 5.89 -2.38 18.86
N ASP A 80 7.08 -1.80 18.72
CA ASP A 80 7.29 -0.41 18.30
C ASP A 80 6.81 -0.16 16.86
N ASP A 81 7.04 -1.11 15.95
CA ASP A 81 6.60 -0.98 14.55
C ASP A 81 5.08 -1.06 14.44
N MET A 82 4.43 -1.90 15.24
CA MET A 82 2.96 -1.96 15.31
C MET A 82 2.36 -0.64 15.81
N VAL A 83 2.98 -0.03 16.82
CA VAL A 83 2.58 1.30 17.30
C VAL A 83 2.76 2.34 16.19
N ALA A 84 3.93 2.38 15.55
CA ALA A 84 4.22 3.32 14.48
C ALA A 84 3.25 3.20 13.28
N LEU A 85 2.85 1.97 12.92
CA LEU A 85 1.81 1.72 11.92
C LEU A 85 0.45 2.30 12.36
N ALA A 86 0.06 2.04 13.60
CA ALA A 86 -1.24 2.46 14.12
C ALA A 86 -1.39 3.98 14.23
N VAL A 87 -0.32 4.69 14.59
CA VAL A 87 -0.32 6.16 14.70
C VAL A 87 0.02 6.88 13.39
N GLY A 88 0.42 6.13 12.36
CA GLY A 88 0.69 6.66 11.02
C GLY A 88 2.12 7.17 10.77
N ASP A 89 3.03 7.00 11.73
CA ASP A 89 4.46 7.35 11.58
C ASP A 89 5.21 6.40 10.64
N LEU A 90 4.67 5.18 10.48
CA LEU A 90 5.15 4.18 9.54
C LEU A 90 3.98 3.75 8.66
N SER A 91 4.18 3.72 7.34
CA SER A 91 3.24 3.07 6.43
C SER A 91 3.58 1.59 6.29
N GLY A 92 2.59 0.73 6.04
CA GLY A 92 2.84 -0.70 5.77
C GLY A 92 3.75 -0.91 4.55
N ALA A 93 3.65 -0.03 3.56
CA ALA A 93 4.53 0.01 2.39
C ALA A 93 5.99 0.26 2.78
N ARG A 94 6.26 1.34 3.54
CA ARG A 94 7.61 1.64 4.01
C ARG A 94 8.15 0.53 4.92
N ALA A 95 7.34 0.02 5.83
CA ALA A 95 7.72 -1.09 6.70
C ALA A 95 8.18 -2.31 5.90
N PHE A 96 7.47 -2.66 4.81
CA PHE A 96 7.81 -3.81 3.98
C PHE A 96 9.08 -3.58 3.16
N ILE A 97 9.22 -2.39 2.57
CA ILE A 97 10.38 -2.04 1.74
C ILE A 97 11.65 -2.02 2.59
N THR A 98 11.57 -1.58 3.85
CA THR A 98 12.70 -1.51 4.78
C THR A 98 12.86 -2.74 5.67
N ASP A 99 12.23 -3.87 5.33
CA ASP A 99 12.30 -5.15 6.06
C ASP A 99 11.91 -5.08 7.56
N ARG A 100 11.09 -4.10 7.95
CA ARG A 100 10.54 -3.91 9.30
C ARG A 100 9.29 -4.75 9.56
N ILE A 101 8.59 -5.14 8.50
CA ILE A 101 7.47 -6.08 8.55
C ILE A 101 7.76 -7.29 7.67
N GLY A 102 7.67 -8.47 8.26
CA GLY A 102 7.64 -9.75 7.58
C GLY A 102 6.22 -10.12 7.17
N LEU A 103 6.08 -10.79 6.02
CA LEU A 103 4.79 -11.19 5.47
C LEU A 103 4.83 -12.66 5.02
N LYS A 104 3.87 -13.46 5.48
CA LYS A 104 3.47 -14.73 4.86
C LYS A 104 2.05 -14.59 4.33
N GLY A 105 1.84 -14.87 3.05
CA GLY A 105 0.54 -14.72 2.38
C GLY A 105 0.57 -13.72 1.23
N PRO A 106 -0.57 -13.46 0.58
CA PRO A 106 -0.63 -12.61 -0.59
C PRO A 106 -0.53 -11.12 -0.24
N MET A 107 0.46 -10.42 -0.82
CA MET A 107 0.72 -9.00 -0.62
C MET A 107 -0.50 -8.10 -0.83
N MET A 108 -1.31 -8.36 -1.87
CA MET A 108 -2.54 -7.58 -2.13
C MET A 108 -3.54 -7.65 -0.97
N MET A 109 -3.59 -8.77 -0.24
CA MET A 109 -4.43 -8.85 0.96
C MET A 109 -3.78 -8.08 2.12
N ALA A 110 -2.44 -8.07 2.23
CA ALA A 110 -1.72 -7.35 3.29
C ALA A 110 -1.93 -5.84 3.15
N MET A 111 -2.02 -5.34 1.92
CA MET A 111 -2.37 -3.94 1.64
C MET A 111 -3.76 -3.56 2.15
N LYS A 112 -4.71 -4.51 2.26
CA LYS A 112 -6.03 -4.23 2.82
C LYS A 112 -6.00 -3.96 4.33
N LEU A 113 -4.90 -4.26 5.02
CA LEU A 113 -4.73 -3.87 6.41
C LEU A 113 -4.78 -2.35 6.59
N ASP A 114 -4.30 -1.58 5.61
CA ASP A 114 -4.41 -0.12 5.62
C ASP A 114 -5.89 0.33 5.56
N VAL A 115 -6.77 -0.41 4.87
CA VAL A 115 -8.23 -0.19 4.93
C VAL A 115 -8.75 -0.40 6.34
N ILE A 116 -8.33 -1.48 7.03
CA ILE A 116 -8.73 -1.76 8.41
C ILE A 116 -8.32 -0.59 9.31
N PHE A 117 -7.04 -0.22 9.32
CA PHE A 117 -6.57 0.89 10.14
C PHE A 117 -7.30 2.19 9.85
N ARG A 118 -7.41 2.59 8.58
CA ARG A 118 -8.09 3.84 8.21
C ARG A 118 -9.58 3.84 8.56
N SER A 119 -10.26 2.70 8.37
CA SER A 119 -11.69 2.57 8.72
C SER A 119 -11.93 2.74 10.22
N LEU A 120 -10.94 2.41 11.05
CA LEU A 120 -10.98 2.48 12.50
C LEU A 120 -10.31 3.76 13.05
N GLY A 121 -10.05 4.75 12.19
CA GLY A 121 -9.47 6.04 12.59
C GLY A 121 -7.97 5.99 12.95
N MET A 122 -7.27 4.95 12.49
CA MET A 122 -5.83 4.76 12.62
C MET A 122 -5.10 4.98 11.29
N GLY A 123 -3.77 5.04 11.33
CA GLY A 123 -2.91 5.24 10.15
C GLY A 123 -2.64 6.72 9.84
N PRO A 124 -2.01 7.01 8.70
CA PRO A 124 -1.58 8.37 8.36
C PRO A 124 -2.76 9.34 8.32
N PRO A 125 -2.64 10.56 8.90
CA PRO A 125 -3.73 11.54 8.87
C PRO A 125 -4.14 11.87 7.43
N LYS A 126 -5.45 11.94 7.16
CA LYS A 126 -5.97 12.41 5.86
C LYS A 126 -5.41 13.81 5.57
N GLY A 127 -4.86 14.01 4.37
CA GLY A 127 -4.25 15.27 3.94
C GLY A 127 -2.79 15.50 4.36
N ALA A 128 -2.15 14.56 5.08
CA ALA A 128 -0.72 14.63 5.36
C ALA A 128 0.13 14.50 4.08
N ALA A 129 1.40 14.92 4.14
CA ALA A 129 2.35 14.63 3.08
C ALA A 129 2.47 13.10 2.91
N GLY A 130 2.25 12.60 1.69
CA GLY A 130 2.18 11.15 1.43
C GLY A 130 0.77 10.55 1.52
N ASP A 131 -0.27 11.32 1.88
CA ASP A 131 -1.66 10.86 1.73
C ASP A 131 -2.08 10.83 0.26
N LEU A 132 -1.76 9.71 -0.39
CA LEU A 132 -2.10 9.44 -1.78
C LEU A 132 -3.40 8.64 -1.91
N GLY A 133 -4.09 8.35 -0.81
CA GLY A 133 -5.26 7.47 -0.81
C GLY A 133 -6.51 8.09 -1.43
N TYR A 134 -7.18 7.34 -2.30
CA TYR A 134 -8.59 7.52 -2.62
C TYR A 134 -9.37 6.30 -2.14
N ASP A 135 -10.47 6.54 -1.41
CA ASP A 135 -11.34 5.50 -0.91
C ASP A 135 -11.97 4.73 -2.08
N GLY A 136 -11.96 3.39 -2.02
CA GLY A 136 -12.52 2.54 -3.07
C GLY A 136 -11.66 2.39 -4.33
N PHE A 137 -10.36 2.68 -4.26
CA PHE A 137 -9.39 2.44 -5.33
C PHE A 137 -8.27 1.51 -4.86
N GLU A 138 -8.15 0.33 -5.47
CA GLU A 138 -7.03 -0.58 -5.19
C GLU A 138 -5.70 0.02 -5.68
N SER A 139 -5.74 0.82 -6.76
CA SER A 139 -4.57 1.55 -7.24
C SER A 139 -3.97 2.50 -6.21
N SER A 140 -4.73 3.00 -5.23
CA SER A 140 -4.20 3.83 -4.13
C SER A 140 -3.05 3.15 -3.39
N PHE A 141 -3.18 1.84 -3.11
CA PHE A 141 -2.14 1.09 -2.39
C PHE A 141 -0.88 0.94 -3.23
N LEU A 142 -1.03 0.65 -4.52
CA LEU A 142 0.08 0.46 -5.45
C LEU A 142 0.82 1.78 -5.71
N ILE A 143 0.08 2.89 -5.81
CA ILE A 143 0.64 4.24 -5.91
C ILE A 143 1.43 4.60 -4.65
N LEU A 144 0.92 4.25 -3.47
CA LEU A 144 1.64 4.45 -2.21
C LEU A 144 2.96 3.66 -2.17
N GLN A 145 3.01 2.43 -2.70
CA GLN A 145 4.27 1.67 -2.79
C GLN A 145 5.33 2.39 -3.62
N ILE A 146 4.95 2.97 -4.76
CA ILE A 146 5.88 3.73 -5.62
C ILE A 146 6.39 4.96 -4.86
N TYR A 147 5.49 5.68 -4.20
CA TYR A 147 5.85 6.86 -3.42
C TYR A 147 6.83 6.53 -2.29
N GLU A 148 6.57 5.46 -1.53
CA GLU A 148 7.41 5.04 -0.42
C GLU A 148 8.74 4.48 -0.88
N TYR A 149 8.76 3.76 -2.01
CA TYR A 149 10.01 3.37 -2.66
C TYR A 149 10.87 4.61 -2.96
N LEU A 150 10.29 5.68 -3.52
CA LEU A 150 11.04 6.92 -3.75
C LEU A 150 11.48 7.61 -2.46
N GLN A 151 10.78 7.44 -1.34
CA GLN A 151 11.15 8.05 -0.05
C GLN A 151 12.29 7.32 0.66
N VAL A 152 12.52 6.04 0.37
CA VAL A 152 13.63 5.28 0.99
C VAL A 152 14.95 5.40 0.22
N LEU A 153 14.92 5.92 -1.00
CA LEU A 153 16.12 6.18 -1.81
C LEU A 153 16.86 7.41 -1.31
N THR A 154 18.19 7.42 -1.46
CA THR A 154 18.98 8.64 -1.25
C THR A 154 18.66 9.69 -2.31
N GLU A 155 19.08 10.94 -2.05
CA GLU A 155 18.90 12.03 -3.02
C GLU A 155 19.58 11.72 -4.37
N GLU A 156 20.76 11.13 -4.35
CA GLU A 156 21.52 10.74 -5.55
C GLU A 156 20.79 9.65 -6.33
N GLU A 157 20.29 8.62 -5.64
CA GLU A 157 19.51 7.54 -6.25
C GLU A 157 18.22 8.09 -6.89
N ARG A 158 17.52 8.99 -6.20
CA ARG A 158 16.33 9.66 -6.73
C ARG A 158 16.64 10.49 -7.97
N LYS A 159 17.73 11.27 -7.95
CA LYS A 159 18.19 12.01 -9.14
C LYS A 159 18.53 11.07 -10.29
N ALA A 160 19.10 9.90 -10.02
CA ALA A 160 19.37 8.90 -11.05
C ALA A 160 18.08 8.35 -11.66
N GLU A 161 17.06 8.04 -10.86
CA GLU A 161 15.75 7.61 -11.37
C GLU A 161 15.06 8.71 -12.21
N VAL A 162 15.08 9.96 -11.75
CA VAL A 162 14.59 11.12 -12.53
C VAL A 162 15.33 11.25 -13.86
N ALA A 163 16.66 11.08 -13.86
CA ALA A 163 17.48 11.19 -15.07
C ALA A 163 17.22 10.06 -16.09
N LYS A 164 16.79 8.87 -15.63
CA LYS A 164 16.36 7.77 -16.51
C LYS A 164 14.99 8.05 -17.14
N VAL A 165 14.03 8.47 -16.33
CA VAL A 165 12.63 8.60 -16.73
C VAL A 165 12.37 9.89 -17.51
N LYS A 166 12.71 11.06 -16.95
CA LYS A 166 12.59 12.40 -17.56
C LYS A 166 11.18 12.73 -18.06
N GLY A 167 10.15 12.55 -17.23
CA GLY A 167 8.76 12.79 -17.61
C GLY A 167 7.84 13.17 -16.45
N ILE A 168 6.82 13.97 -16.76
CA ILE A 168 5.71 14.28 -15.85
C ILE A 168 4.46 13.50 -16.28
N PHE A 169 3.98 12.62 -15.40
CA PHE A 169 2.90 11.67 -15.64
C PHE A 169 1.64 12.10 -14.89
N LEU A 170 0.50 12.13 -15.58
CA LEU A 170 -0.81 12.26 -14.97
C LEU A 170 -1.57 10.93 -15.09
N PHE A 171 -1.97 10.36 -13.96
CA PHE A 171 -2.79 9.15 -13.88
C PHE A 171 -4.23 9.55 -13.63
N ASN A 172 -5.15 9.14 -14.50
CA ASN A 172 -6.59 9.26 -14.31
C ASN A 172 -7.18 7.84 -14.24
N ILE A 173 -7.42 7.35 -13.04
CA ILE A 173 -7.86 5.97 -12.82
C ILE A 173 -9.33 5.98 -12.45
N LYS A 174 -10.14 5.17 -13.14
CA LYS A 174 -11.59 5.08 -12.90
C LYS A 174 -11.97 3.78 -12.18
N ASN A 175 -12.65 3.87 -11.04
CA ASN A 175 -13.14 2.69 -10.32
C ASN A 175 -14.45 2.15 -10.94
N ALA A 176 -14.96 1.04 -10.40
CA ALA A 176 -16.20 0.42 -10.87
C ALA A 176 -17.46 1.29 -10.64
N LYS A 177 -17.43 2.21 -9.67
CA LYS A 177 -18.52 3.15 -9.37
C LYS A 177 -18.57 4.34 -10.34
N GLY A 178 -17.52 4.53 -11.13
CA GLY A 178 -17.40 5.63 -12.09
C GLY A 178 -16.61 6.84 -11.60
N ASP A 179 -16.21 6.85 -10.33
CA ASP A 179 -15.34 7.88 -9.74
C ASP A 179 -13.96 7.84 -10.39
N THR A 180 -13.28 8.98 -10.40
CA THR A 180 -11.92 9.09 -10.94
C THR A 180 -10.94 9.58 -9.88
N ALA A 181 -9.94 8.75 -9.59
CA ALA A 181 -8.79 9.12 -8.80
C ALA A 181 -7.70 9.70 -9.72
N VAL A 182 -7.10 10.80 -9.27
CA VAL A 182 -6.06 11.51 -10.03
C VAL A 182 -4.77 11.56 -9.22
N TRP A 183 -3.66 11.23 -9.85
CA TRP A 183 -2.31 11.42 -9.30
C TRP A 183 -1.39 12.01 -10.35
N MET A 184 -0.44 12.82 -9.91
CA MET A 184 0.63 13.32 -10.75
C MET A 184 1.98 12.91 -10.18
N MET A 185 2.83 12.36 -11.05
CA MET A 185 4.20 11.98 -10.74
C MET A 185 5.15 12.77 -11.63
N ASP A 186 5.97 13.61 -11.03
CA ASP A 186 7.04 14.33 -11.70
C ASP A 186 8.33 13.52 -11.52
N MET A 187 8.79 12.90 -12.60
CA MET A 187 10.11 12.28 -12.70
C MET A 187 10.96 13.01 -13.72
N LYS A 188 10.83 14.34 -13.77
CA LYS A 188 11.54 15.23 -14.69
C LYS A 188 12.36 16.28 -13.95
N ASN A 189 11.84 16.79 -12.84
CA ASN A 189 12.45 17.87 -12.08
C ASN A 189 12.94 17.39 -10.71
N GLY A 190 14.00 18.04 -10.21
CA GLY A 190 14.53 17.83 -8.86
C GLY A 190 14.85 16.36 -8.55
N ILE A 191 14.35 15.89 -7.41
CA ILE A 191 14.50 14.52 -6.90
C ILE A 191 13.27 13.65 -7.17
N GLY A 192 12.39 14.12 -8.06
CA GLY A 192 11.10 13.51 -8.33
C GLY A 192 10.09 13.72 -7.22
N GLN A 193 8.81 13.71 -7.55
CA GLN A 193 7.72 13.87 -6.58
C GLN A 193 6.45 13.20 -7.08
N MET A 194 5.60 12.78 -6.15
CA MET A 194 4.29 12.23 -6.45
C MET A 194 3.25 12.86 -5.53
N LYS A 195 2.12 13.28 -6.10
CA LYS A 195 1.02 13.89 -5.34
C LYS A 195 -0.32 13.33 -5.78
N LYS A 196 -1.26 13.37 -4.83
CA LYS A 196 -2.69 13.29 -5.09
C LYS A 196 -3.12 14.52 -5.90
N GLY A 197 -3.89 14.32 -6.96
CA GLY A 197 -4.32 15.38 -7.87
C GLY A 197 -3.21 15.86 -8.82
N LYS A 198 -3.34 17.10 -9.29
CA LYS A 198 -2.32 17.75 -10.11
C LYS A 198 -1.35 18.54 -9.23
N ILE A 199 -0.12 18.70 -9.70
CA ILE A 199 0.87 19.58 -9.07
C ILE A 199 0.73 20.96 -9.73
N GLU A 200 0.50 21.98 -8.90
CA GLU A 200 0.33 23.36 -9.37
C GLU A 200 1.56 23.83 -10.15
N GLY A 201 1.33 24.55 -11.25
CA GLY A 201 2.40 25.05 -12.13
C GLY A 201 3.05 23.99 -13.03
N LEU A 202 2.75 22.69 -12.86
CA LEU A 202 3.30 21.63 -13.72
C LEU A 202 2.28 21.12 -14.74
N LYS A 203 2.74 20.99 -15.99
CA LYS A 203 1.97 20.37 -17.08
C LYS A 203 2.45 18.93 -17.28
N PRO A 204 1.54 17.95 -17.42
CA PRO A 204 1.94 16.57 -17.71
C PRO A 204 2.48 16.46 -19.13
N ASP A 205 3.60 15.76 -19.29
CA ASP A 205 4.12 15.35 -20.59
C ASP A 205 3.29 14.17 -21.17
N ILE A 206 2.69 13.39 -20.28
CA ILE A 206 1.85 12.24 -20.63
C ILE A 206 0.68 12.08 -19.65
N THR A 207 -0.50 11.75 -20.18
CA THR A 207 -1.69 11.38 -19.39
C THR A 207 -2.08 9.94 -19.70
N LEU A 208 -2.26 9.15 -18.65
CA LEU A 208 -2.64 7.74 -18.67
C LEU A 208 -4.05 7.61 -18.09
N GLU A 209 -4.99 7.12 -18.89
CA GLU A 209 -6.36 6.88 -18.45
C GLU A 209 -6.67 5.38 -18.53
N MET A 210 -7.10 4.79 -17.42
CA MET A 210 -7.45 3.37 -17.36
C MET A 210 -8.42 3.06 -16.22
N LYS A 211 -8.96 1.84 -16.18
CA LYS A 211 -9.75 1.38 -15.04
C LYS A 211 -8.81 1.01 -13.88
N ASP A 212 -9.32 1.14 -12.65
CA ASP A 212 -8.61 0.74 -11.43
C ASP A 212 -8.10 -0.70 -11.51
N LYS A 213 -8.98 -1.62 -11.93
CA LYS A 213 -8.60 -3.01 -12.17
C LYS A 213 -7.52 -3.21 -13.24
N ASP A 214 -7.53 -2.43 -14.31
CA ASP A 214 -6.51 -2.55 -15.36
C ASP A 214 -5.15 -2.00 -14.88
N PHE A 215 -5.15 -0.96 -14.03
CA PHE A 215 -3.94 -0.49 -13.35
C PHE A 215 -3.38 -1.56 -12.41
N VAL A 216 -4.25 -2.20 -11.61
CA VAL A 216 -3.85 -3.32 -10.74
C VAL A 216 -3.28 -4.45 -11.59
N ASP A 217 -3.96 -4.88 -12.66
CA ASP A 217 -3.47 -5.97 -13.50
C ASP A 217 -2.12 -5.62 -14.18
N LEU A 218 -1.90 -4.35 -14.54
CA LEU A 218 -0.62 -3.87 -15.08
C LEU A 218 0.48 -3.93 -14.01
N PHE A 219 0.24 -3.36 -12.82
CA PHE A 219 1.22 -3.37 -11.74
C PHE A 219 1.51 -4.80 -11.28
N MET A 220 0.51 -5.65 -11.19
CA MET A 220 0.66 -7.05 -10.80
C MET A 220 1.34 -7.91 -11.89
N GLY A 221 1.74 -7.34 -13.02
CA GLY A 221 2.37 -8.07 -14.13
C GLY A 221 1.44 -9.03 -14.87
N LYS A 222 0.12 -9.00 -14.60
CA LYS A 222 -0.90 -9.82 -15.28
C LYS A 222 -1.14 -9.36 -16.72
N THR A 223 -0.79 -8.13 -17.03
CA THR A 223 -0.65 -7.58 -18.38
C THR A 223 0.57 -6.68 -18.44
N ASN A 224 1.05 -6.37 -19.64
CA ASN A 224 2.08 -5.34 -19.85
C ASN A 224 1.49 -4.09 -20.50
N GLY A 225 2.23 -2.97 -20.44
CA GLY A 225 1.78 -1.67 -20.94
C GLY A 225 1.44 -1.69 -22.43
N GLN A 226 2.23 -2.40 -23.24
CA GLN A 226 2.00 -2.52 -24.69
C GLN A 226 0.68 -3.23 -25.01
N LYS A 227 0.44 -4.39 -24.41
CA LYS A 227 -0.81 -5.15 -24.58
C LYS A 227 -2.01 -4.36 -24.08
N ALA A 228 -1.89 -3.70 -22.92
CA ALA A 228 -2.95 -2.90 -22.36
C ALA A 228 -3.30 -1.69 -23.24
N PHE A 229 -2.30 -1.06 -23.86
CA PHE A 229 -2.52 0.00 -24.84
C PHE A 229 -3.19 -0.52 -26.12
N MET A 230 -2.66 -1.59 -26.73
CA MET A 230 -3.20 -2.17 -27.97
C MET A 230 -4.64 -2.67 -27.81
N THR A 231 -5.02 -3.13 -26.62
CA THR A 231 -6.39 -3.59 -26.30
C THR A 231 -7.31 -2.47 -25.81
N GLY A 232 -6.84 -1.22 -25.78
CA GLY A 232 -7.64 -0.07 -25.36
C GLY A 232 -7.92 0.03 -23.87
N LYS A 233 -7.28 -0.82 -23.05
CA LYS A 233 -7.38 -0.78 -21.57
C LYS A 233 -6.66 0.42 -20.96
N ILE A 234 -5.63 0.91 -21.64
CA ILE A 234 -4.94 2.16 -21.31
C ILE A 234 -5.07 3.11 -22.49
N LYS A 235 -5.62 4.30 -22.25
CA LYS A 235 -5.55 5.42 -23.17
C LYS A 235 -4.38 6.29 -22.79
N VAL A 236 -3.57 6.65 -23.78
CA VAL A 236 -2.39 7.49 -23.61
C VAL A 236 -2.58 8.78 -24.40
N LYS A 237 -2.33 9.92 -23.76
CA LYS A 237 -2.27 11.24 -24.41
C LYS A 237 -0.91 11.88 -24.14
N GLY A 238 -0.31 12.51 -25.15
CA GLY A 238 1.00 13.16 -25.02
C GLY A 238 2.16 12.27 -25.46
N ALA A 239 3.30 12.37 -24.79
CA ALA A 239 4.55 11.73 -25.20
C ALA A 239 4.57 10.22 -24.91
N ILE A 240 4.02 9.40 -25.82
CA ILE A 240 3.84 7.94 -25.67
C ILE A 240 5.12 7.21 -25.24
N MET A 241 6.30 7.63 -25.73
CA MET A 241 7.58 7.02 -25.35
C MET A 241 7.86 7.08 -23.84
N LEU A 242 7.28 8.04 -23.11
CA LEU A 242 7.39 8.10 -21.66
C LEU A 242 6.63 6.95 -20.97
N ALA A 243 5.56 6.41 -21.57
CA ALA A 243 4.86 5.25 -21.01
C ALA A 243 5.76 4.02 -20.94
N LEU A 244 6.64 3.82 -21.93
CA LEU A 244 7.60 2.71 -21.93
C LEU A 244 8.66 2.88 -20.83
N LYS A 245 9.13 4.11 -20.61
CA LYS A 245 10.07 4.41 -19.52
C LYS A 245 9.44 4.19 -18.15
N LEU A 246 8.16 4.58 -18.00
CA LEU A 246 7.41 4.31 -16.78
C LEU A 246 7.26 2.81 -16.55
N ASP A 247 6.87 2.04 -17.57
CA ASP A 247 6.73 0.58 -17.46
C ASP A 247 8.03 -0.08 -16.96
N ASN A 248 9.18 0.36 -17.46
CA ASN A 248 10.49 -0.12 -16.99
C ASN A 248 10.78 0.31 -15.54
N MET A 249 10.57 1.58 -15.18
CA MET A 249 10.75 2.06 -13.81
C MET A 249 9.87 1.27 -12.81
N MET A 250 8.65 0.93 -13.21
CA MET A 250 7.70 0.18 -12.39
C MET A 250 8.15 -1.26 -12.17
N LYS A 251 8.68 -1.93 -13.20
CA LYS A 251 9.28 -3.27 -13.08
C LYS A 251 10.50 -3.25 -12.16
N ASP A 252 11.40 -2.29 -12.35
CA ASP A 252 12.58 -2.13 -11.50
C ASP A 252 12.17 -1.89 -10.04
N THR A 253 11.12 -1.08 -9.82
CA THR A 253 10.56 -0.83 -8.49
C THR A 253 10.02 -2.11 -7.86
N GLN A 254 9.22 -2.88 -8.60
CA GLN A 254 8.64 -4.15 -8.13
C GLN A 254 9.70 -5.18 -7.72
N GLU A 255 10.77 -5.28 -8.51
CA GLU A 255 11.90 -6.16 -8.21
C GLU A 255 12.63 -5.70 -6.94
N LYS A 256 12.97 -4.42 -6.84
CA LYS A 256 13.72 -3.86 -5.70
C LYS A 256 12.94 -3.92 -4.39
N ILE A 257 11.62 -3.69 -4.41
CA ILE A 257 10.79 -3.82 -3.20
C ILE A 257 10.46 -5.27 -2.86
N GLY A 258 10.80 -6.24 -3.73
CA GLY A 258 10.50 -7.65 -3.53
C GLY A 258 9.00 -7.96 -3.61
N PHE A 259 8.23 -7.19 -4.40
CA PHE A 259 6.77 -7.26 -4.43
C PHE A 259 6.21 -8.64 -4.78
N PHE A 260 6.90 -9.36 -5.67
CA PHE A 260 6.55 -10.74 -6.07
C PHE A 260 7.42 -11.81 -5.41
N GLY A 261 8.42 -11.41 -4.64
CA GLY A 261 9.32 -12.32 -3.94
C GLY A 261 8.72 -12.77 -2.61
N GLN A 262 9.00 -14.01 -2.20
CA GLN A 262 8.87 -14.38 -0.80
C GLN A 262 10.07 -13.80 -0.05
N LYS A 263 9.99 -12.53 0.36
CA LYS A 263 10.88 -12.05 1.42
C LYS A 263 10.50 -12.82 2.68
N GLN A 264 11.26 -13.87 3.01
CA GLN A 264 11.13 -14.52 4.31
C GLN A 264 11.43 -13.47 5.38
N ALA A 265 10.54 -13.35 6.36
CA ALA A 265 10.73 -12.46 7.50
C ALA A 265 12.10 -12.76 8.15
N LYS A 266 12.93 -11.72 8.33
CA LYS A 266 14.19 -11.80 9.09
C LYS A 266 14.00 -11.44 10.58
N LEU A 267 12.80 -11.63 11.11
CA LEU A 267 12.48 -11.34 12.51
C LEU A 267 12.64 -12.57 13.38
#